data_AF-A0A7J5TL88-F1
#
_entry.id   AF-A0A7J5TL88-F1
#
_cell.length_a   1.000
_cell.length_b   1.000
_cell.length_c   1.000
_cell.angle_alpha   90.00
_cell.angle_beta   90.00
_cell.angle_gamma   90.00
#
_symmetry.space_group_name_H-M   'P 1'
#
loop_
_entity.id
_entity.type
_entity.pdbx_description
1 polymer ?
#
loop_
_entity_poly.entity_id
_entity_poly.type
_entity_poly.pdbx_seq_one_letter_code
_entity_poly.pdbx_strand_id
1 'polypeptide(L)'
;MIEAAPDLNWVPLENMSNEEVRGKLKTSKVYIDFGDHPGKDRFPREAAISGCCVITGKRGSAAYDDVPIPEEYQFEDSVTSIPAIVETIRECLVDYDRRMRDFDGYRSTIKAEKNKFIEDVRSIFMH
;
A
#
# COMPACT_ATOMS: atom_id res chain seq x y z
N MET A 1 -1.12 -15.08 -9.64
CA MET A 1 -1.95 -13.85 -9.72
C MET A 1 -1.97 -13.27 -11.13
N ILE A 2 -0.81 -12.92 -11.71
CA ILE A 2 -0.71 -12.41 -13.09
C ILE A 2 -1.39 -13.35 -14.09
N GLU A 3 -1.12 -14.65 -14.01
CA GLU A 3 -1.77 -15.67 -14.86
C GLU A 3 -3.29 -15.78 -14.67
N ALA A 4 -3.80 -15.43 -13.47
CA ALA A 4 -5.23 -15.53 -13.16
C ALA A 4 -6.03 -14.31 -13.65
N ALA A 5 -5.36 -13.21 -13.97
CA ALA A 5 -5.97 -11.99 -14.51
C ALA A 5 -5.04 -11.32 -15.54
N PRO A 6 -4.79 -11.97 -16.69
CA PRO A 6 -3.89 -11.46 -17.72
C PRO A 6 -4.47 -10.23 -18.45
N ASP A 7 -5.75 -9.93 -18.24
CA ASP A 7 -6.44 -8.73 -18.71
C ASP A 7 -6.02 -7.45 -17.97
N LEU A 8 -5.44 -7.58 -16.78
CA LEU A 8 -4.97 -6.45 -15.99
C LEU A 8 -3.55 -6.02 -16.41
N ASN A 9 -3.28 -4.72 -16.31
CA ASN A 9 -1.94 -4.19 -16.56
C ASN A 9 -1.05 -4.29 -15.31
N TRP A 10 -0.18 -5.30 -15.30
CA TRP A 10 0.75 -5.56 -14.19
C TRP A 10 2.09 -4.87 -14.43
N VAL A 11 2.56 -4.11 -13.45
CA VAL A 11 3.88 -3.46 -13.50
C VAL A 11 4.68 -3.87 -12.25
N PRO A 12 5.66 -4.78 -12.38
CA PRO A 12 6.53 -5.12 -11.26
C PRO A 12 7.42 -3.92 -10.90
N LEU A 13 7.63 -3.68 -9.61
CA LEU A 13 8.52 -2.64 -9.11
C LEU A 13 9.94 -3.22 -8.90
N GLU A 14 10.61 -3.56 -10.01
CA GLU A 14 11.93 -4.20 -9.99
C GLU A 14 12.97 -3.35 -10.70
N ASN A 15 14.19 -3.30 -10.16
CA ASN A 15 15.33 -2.56 -10.73
C ASN A 15 15.02 -1.07 -11.02
N MET A 16 14.16 -0.45 -10.21
CA MET A 16 13.76 0.94 -10.35
C MET A 16 14.47 1.82 -9.31
N SER A 17 14.85 3.03 -9.73
CA SER A 17 15.21 4.10 -8.82
C SER A 17 14.00 4.57 -8.00
N ASN A 18 14.26 5.28 -6.89
CA ASN A 18 13.20 5.87 -6.07
C ASN A 18 12.28 6.81 -6.88
N GLU A 19 12.83 7.53 -7.87
CA GLU A 19 12.04 8.43 -8.70
C GLU A 19 11.12 7.66 -9.66
N GLU A 20 11.62 6.59 -10.26
CA GLU A 20 10.84 5.71 -11.14
C GLU A 20 9.70 5.03 -10.37
N VAL A 21 9.99 4.47 -9.18
CA VAL A 21 8.96 3.90 -8.29
C VAL A 21 7.88 4.94 -8.02
N ARG A 22 8.26 6.15 -7.61
CA ARG A 22 7.30 7.23 -7.34
C ARG A 22 6.49 7.60 -8.57
N GLY A 23 7.11 7.63 -9.75
CA GLY A 23 6.44 7.87 -11.02
C GLY A 23 5.38 6.80 -11.33
N LYS A 24 5.71 5.53 -11.08
CA LYS A 24 4.76 4.41 -11.24
C LYS A 24 3.62 4.47 -10.24
N LEU A 25 3.91 4.69 -8.96
CA LEU A 25 2.87 4.79 -7.93
C LEU A 25 1.88 5.92 -8.21
N LYS A 26 2.34 7.08 -8.68
CA LYS A 26 1.45 8.22 -9.05
C LYS A 26 0.51 7.94 -10.22
N THR A 27 0.85 6.99 -11.08
CA THR A 27 0.06 6.64 -12.27
C THR A 27 -0.70 5.33 -12.09
N SER A 28 -0.56 4.68 -10.94
CA SER A 28 -1.21 3.41 -10.61
C SER A 28 -2.41 3.64 -9.71
N LYS A 29 -3.47 2.83 -9.90
CA LYS A 29 -4.66 2.86 -9.03
C LYS A 29 -4.56 1.89 -7.86
N VAL A 30 -3.81 0.80 -8.03
CA VAL A 30 -3.72 -0.29 -7.05
C VAL A 30 -2.24 -0.65 -6.88
N TYR A 31 -1.85 -0.88 -5.63
CA TYR A 31 -0.54 -1.41 -5.24
C TYR A 31 -0.78 -2.69 -4.44
N ILE A 32 0.06 -3.70 -4.68
CA ILE A 32 -0.09 -5.02 -4.07
C ILE A 32 1.24 -5.46 -3.49
N ASP A 33 1.22 -5.91 -2.24
CA ASP A 33 2.41 -6.33 -1.51
C ASP A 33 2.14 -7.57 -0.67
N PHE A 34 2.69 -8.69 -1.12
CA PHE A 34 2.70 -9.95 -0.37
C PHE A 34 4.12 -10.31 0.09
N GLY A 35 5.04 -9.35 0.13
CA GLY A 35 6.42 -9.56 0.55
C GLY A 35 6.55 -9.81 2.05
N ASP A 36 7.46 -10.71 2.42
CA ASP A 36 7.88 -10.90 3.81
C ASP A 36 8.85 -9.78 4.19
N HIS A 37 8.33 -8.74 4.83
CA HIS A 37 9.13 -7.65 5.35
C HIS A 37 9.01 -7.59 6.87
N PRO A 38 10.09 -7.29 7.62
CA PRO A 38 10.00 -7.03 9.06
C PRO A 38 9.88 -5.52 9.37
N GLY A 39 8.84 -5.13 10.12
CA GLY A 39 8.52 -3.76 10.55
C GLY A 39 7.78 -2.89 9.50
N LYS A 40 7.48 -1.63 9.85
CA LYS A 40 6.75 -0.68 8.97
C LYS A 40 7.42 -0.49 7.60
N ASP A 41 6.87 -1.14 6.58
CA ASP A 41 7.39 -1.01 5.23
C ASP A 41 7.18 0.35 4.59
N ARG A 42 8.15 0.69 3.75
CA ARG A 42 8.17 1.94 2.99
C ARG A 42 7.17 1.93 1.84
N PHE A 43 7.03 0.82 1.11
CA PHE A 43 6.26 0.81 -0.14
C PHE A 43 4.74 0.92 0.05
N PRO A 44 4.07 0.18 0.96
CA PRO A 44 2.64 0.37 1.20
C PRO A 44 2.30 1.80 1.63
N ARG A 45 3.16 2.45 2.41
CA ARG A 45 3.02 3.85 2.84
C ARG A 45 3.15 4.81 1.66
N GLU A 46 4.17 4.65 0.83
CA GLU A 46 4.38 5.48 -0.37
C GLU A 46 3.25 5.30 -1.39
N ALA A 47 2.74 4.08 -1.55
CA ALA A 47 1.61 3.78 -2.42
C ALA A 47 0.32 4.45 -1.93
N ALA A 48 -0.01 4.32 -0.64
CA ALA A 48 -1.19 4.97 -0.06
C ALA A 48 -1.14 6.50 -0.22
N ILE A 49 0.02 7.11 0.05
CA ILE A 49 0.24 8.56 -0.15
C ILE A 49 0.12 8.97 -1.62
N SER A 50 0.51 8.09 -2.54
CA SER A 50 0.40 8.33 -3.98
C SER A 50 -1.02 8.12 -4.53
N GLY A 51 -1.95 7.65 -3.70
CA GLY A 51 -3.37 7.48 -4.07
C GLY A 51 -3.74 6.06 -4.47
N CYS A 52 -2.84 5.09 -4.34
CA CYS A 52 -3.17 3.69 -4.63
C CYS A 52 -4.13 3.13 -3.57
N CYS A 53 -5.06 2.28 -4.00
CA CYS A 53 -5.64 1.27 -3.13
C CYS A 53 -4.53 0.25 -2.82
N VAL A 54 -4.27 0.01 -1.54
CA VAL A 54 -3.19 -0.87 -1.08
C VAL A 54 -3.80 -2.21 -0.71
N ILE A 55 -3.31 -3.30 -1.31
CA ILE A 55 -3.67 -4.67 -0.96
C ILE A 55 -2.43 -5.36 -0.40
N THR A 56 -2.55 -5.99 0.77
CA THR A 56 -1.39 -6.62 1.43
C THR A 56 -1.66 -8.05 1.89
N GLY A 57 -0.57 -8.78 2.14
CA GLY A 57 -0.62 -10.04 2.89
C GLY A 57 -1.07 -9.83 4.35
N LYS A 58 -1.54 -10.90 5.00
CA LYS A 58 -1.79 -10.98 6.46
C LYS A 58 -0.56 -11.48 7.25
N ARG A 59 0.51 -11.92 6.57
CA ARG A 59 1.74 -12.48 7.16
C ARG A 59 2.89 -11.47 7.08
N GLY A 60 3.73 -11.40 8.13
CA GLY A 60 5.01 -10.67 8.16
C GLY A 60 4.89 -9.15 8.03
N SER A 61 5.23 -8.38 9.07
CA SER A 61 5.03 -6.91 9.24
C SER A 61 3.67 -6.31 8.89
N ALA A 62 2.88 -6.84 7.97
CA ALA A 62 1.46 -6.56 7.80
C ALA A 62 0.59 -7.05 8.98
N ALA A 63 1.20 -7.21 10.16
CA ALA A 63 0.49 -7.11 11.41
C ALA A 63 -0.30 -5.79 11.37
N TYR A 64 -1.56 -5.88 11.79
CA TYR A 64 -2.58 -4.83 11.75
C TYR A 64 -2.08 -3.42 12.14
N ASP A 65 -1.02 -3.33 12.95
CA ASP A 65 -0.42 -2.09 13.44
C ASP A 65 0.49 -1.35 12.44
N ASP A 66 1.14 -2.04 11.48
CA ASP A 66 2.08 -1.39 10.55
C ASP A 66 1.40 -0.86 9.29
N VAL A 67 0.33 -1.53 8.85
CA VAL A 67 -0.51 -1.14 7.70
C VAL A 67 -1.99 -1.16 8.12
N PRO A 68 -2.47 -0.12 8.84
CA PRO A 68 -3.84 -0.05 9.36
C PRO A 68 -4.84 0.32 8.25
N ILE A 69 -5.05 -0.59 7.32
CA ILE A 69 -6.04 -0.53 6.24
C ILE A 69 -7.21 -1.47 6.56
N PRO A 70 -8.39 -1.29 5.94
CA PRO A 70 -9.52 -2.19 6.16
C PRO A 70 -9.18 -3.65 5.82
N GLU A 71 -9.71 -4.59 6.60
CA GLU A 71 -9.42 -6.03 6.46
C GLU A 71 -9.80 -6.58 5.07
N GLU A 72 -10.76 -5.96 4.37
CA GLU A 72 -11.15 -6.34 3.00
C GLU A 72 -10.01 -6.20 1.97
N TYR A 73 -8.94 -5.47 2.30
CA TYR A 73 -7.74 -5.33 1.47
C TYR A 73 -6.58 -6.20 1.94
N GLN A 74 -6.79 -7.05 2.95
CA GLN A 74 -5.76 -7.90 3.54
C GLN A 74 -6.09 -9.37 3.31
N PHE A 75 -5.16 -10.11 2.71
CA PHE A 75 -5.39 -11.51 2.32
C PHE A 75 -4.32 -12.43 2.87
N GLU A 76 -4.71 -13.68 3.14
CA GLU A 76 -3.72 -14.75 3.36
C GLU A 76 -2.90 -14.92 2.08
N ASP A 77 -1.57 -15.01 2.21
CA ASP A 77 -0.69 -15.32 1.08
C ASP A 77 -0.84 -16.82 0.74
N SER A 78 -1.86 -17.10 -0.06
CA SER A 78 -2.23 -18.44 -0.47
C SER A 78 -2.86 -18.43 -1.86
N VAL A 79 -2.68 -19.52 -2.61
CA VAL A 79 -3.29 -19.70 -3.93
C VAL A 79 -4.81 -19.61 -3.86
N THR A 80 -5.41 -20.04 -2.74
CA THR A 80 -6.86 -19.99 -2.52
C THR A 80 -7.40 -18.56 -2.38
N SER A 81 -6.56 -17.58 -2.03
CA SER A 81 -6.94 -16.16 -1.94
C SER A 81 -6.96 -15.46 -3.31
N ILE A 82 -6.30 -16.02 -4.33
CA ILE A 82 -6.10 -15.34 -5.63
C ILE A 82 -7.41 -14.85 -6.26
N PRO A 83 -8.51 -15.63 -6.32
CA PRO A 83 -9.76 -15.16 -6.90
C PRO A 83 -10.32 -13.92 -6.18
N ALA A 84 -10.29 -13.91 -4.85
CA ALA A 84 -10.78 -12.80 -4.05
C ALA A 84 -9.90 -11.55 -4.18
N ILE A 85 -8.57 -11.74 -4.27
CA ILE A 85 -7.63 -10.65 -4.54
C ILE A 85 -7.93 -10.01 -5.90
N VAL A 86 -8.08 -10.82 -6.94
CA VAL A 86 -8.39 -10.33 -8.30
C VAL A 86 -9.71 -9.57 -8.34
N GLU A 87 -10.74 -10.06 -7.66
CA GLU A 87 -12.02 -9.37 -7.57
C GLU A 87 -11.87 -8.00 -6.89
N THR A 88 -11.15 -7.96 -5.77
CA THR A 88 -10.88 -6.71 -5.03
C THR A 88 -10.11 -5.70 -5.89
N ILE A 89 -9.13 -6.15 -6.69
CA ILE A 89 -8.42 -5.29 -7.64
C ILE A 89 -9.42 -4.69 -8.64
N ARG A 90 -10.30 -5.52 -9.22
CA ARG A 90 -11.29 -5.05 -10.21
C ARG A 90 -12.26 -4.04 -9.60
N GLU A 91 -12.74 -4.29 -8.39
CA GLU A 91 -13.57 -3.33 -7.66
C GLU A 91 -12.85 -2.00 -7.42
N CYS A 92 -11.56 -2.04 -7.04
CA CYS A 92 -10.73 -0.84 -6.91
C CYS A 92 -10.55 -0.08 -8.23
N LEU A 93 -10.51 -0.78 -9.37
CA LEU A 93 -10.37 -0.15 -10.67
C LEU A 93 -11.68 0.50 -11.15
N VAL A 94 -12.81 -0.18 -10.92
CA VAL A 94 -14.16 0.25 -11.33
C VAL A 94 -14.65 1.42 -10.48
N ASP A 95 -14.48 1.34 -9.15
CA ASP A 95 -14.99 2.33 -8.20
C ASP A 95 -13.85 3.06 -7.46
N TYR A 96 -12.81 3.42 -8.22
CA TYR A 96 -11.56 3.97 -7.71
C TYR A 96 -11.77 5.19 -6.80
N ASP A 97 -12.56 6.17 -7.23
CA ASP A 97 -12.77 7.42 -6.48
C ASP A 97 -13.40 7.19 -5.11
N ARG A 98 -14.20 6.12 -4.96
CA ARG A 98 -14.73 5.70 -3.65
C ARG A 98 -13.70 4.89 -2.89
N ARG A 99 -13.18 3.82 -3.49
CA ARG A 99 -12.28 2.84 -2.87
C ARG A 99 -10.99 3.49 -2.36
N MET A 100 -10.46 4.50 -3.06
CA MET A 100 -9.28 5.23 -2.60
C MET A 100 -9.48 5.97 -1.27
N ARG A 101 -10.72 6.29 -0.88
CA ARG A 101 -11.03 7.00 0.38
C ARG A 101 -10.99 6.08 1.60
N ASP A 102 -11.09 4.78 1.41
CA ASP A 102 -10.96 3.79 2.48
C ASP A 102 -9.56 3.86 3.14
N PHE A 103 -8.59 4.45 2.43
CA PHE A 103 -7.21 4.65 2.88
C PHE A 103 -6.95 6.02 3.52
N ASP A 104 -7.97 6.89 3.68
CA ASP A 104 -7.79 8.24 4.24
C ASP A 104 -7.29 8.24 5.68
N GLY A 105 -7.77 7.29 6.51
CA GLY A 105 -7.28 7.10 7.87
C GLY A 105 -5.78 6.78 7.86
N TYR A 106 -5.38 5.80 7.04
CA TYR A 106 -3.99 5.41 6.90
C TYR A 106 -3.10 6.55 6.39
N ARG A 107 -3.53 7.28 5.36
CA ARG A 107 -2.83 8.47 4.85
C ARG A 107 -2.65 9.54 5.92
N SER A 108 -3.66 9.73 6.78
CA SER A 108 -3.62 10.71 7.86
C SER A 108 -2.60 10.31 8.93
N THR A 109 -2.55 9.03 9.31
CA THR A 109 -1.54 8.49 10.22
C THR A 109 -0.12 8.71 9.69
N ILE A 110 0.15 8.38 8.42
CA ILE A 110 1.47 8.56 7.80
C ILE A 110 1.91 10.04 7.85
N LYS A 111 0.99 10.97 7.56
CA LYS A 111 1.28 12.42 7.60
C LYS A 111 1.56 12.89 9.03
N ALA A 112 0.79 12.42 10.01
CA ALA A 112 0.97 12.77 11.41
C ALA A 112 2.33 12.27 11.95
N GLU A 113 2.72 11.04 11.61
CA GLU A 113 4.04 10.49 11.98
C GLU A 113 5.19 11.33 11.43
N LYS A 114 5.09 11.79 10.17
CA LYS A 114 6.08 12.68 9.56
C LYS A 114 6.18 14.02 10.29
N ASN A 115 5.04 14.61 10.65
CA ASN A 115 5.01 15.90 11.37
C ASN A 115 5.61 15.76 12.76
N LYS A 116 5.22 14.72 13.50
CA LYS A 116 5.76 14.42 14.84
C LYS A 116 7.28 14.25 14.81
N PHE A 117 7.81 13.51 13.85
CA PHE A 117 9.26 13.37 13.68
C PHE A 117 9.96 14.72 13.51
N ILE A 118 9.39 15.63 12.71
CA ILE A 118 9.95 16.98 12.49
C ILE A 118 9.91 17.81 13.79
N GLU A 119 8.83 17.71 14.56
CA GLU A 119 8.68 18.39 15.85
C GLU A 119 9.67 17.87 16.89
N ASP A 120 9.81 16.55 17.00
CA ASP A 120 10.75 15.88 17.90
C ASP A 120 12.19 16.32 17.59
N VAL A 121 12.59 16.31 16.31
CA VAL A 121 13.92 16.80 15.87
C VAL A 121 14.12 18.27 16.24
N ARG A 122 13.14 19.14 16.03
CA ARG A 122 13.24 20.56 16.40
C ARG A 122 13.41 20.75 17.91
N SER A 123 12.73 19.96 18.73
CA SER A 123 12.80 20.07 20.19
C SER A 123 14.20 19.75 20.73
N ILE A 124 14.93 18.83 20.10
CA ILE A 124 16.30 18.45 20.50
C ILE A 124 17.30 19.61 20.28
N PHE A 125 17.09 20.45 19.26
CA PHE A 125 17.97 21.58 18.94
C PHE A 125 17.54 22.91 19.58
N MET A 126 16.47 22.94 20.38
CA MET A 126 16.03 24.11 21.17
C MET A 126 16.42 24.01 22.65
N HIS A 127 17.36 23.13 22.98
CA HIS A 127 18.08 23.03 24.25
C HIS A 127 19.58 23.22 24.00
#